data_AF-A0A7C2U6C4-F1
#
_entry.id   AF-A0A7C2U6C4-F1
#
_cell.length_a   1.000
_cell.length_b   1.000
_cell.length_c   1.000
_cell.angle_alpha   90.00
_cell.angle_beta   90.00
_cell.angle_gamma   90.00
#
_symmetry.space_group_name_H-M   'P 1'
#
loop_
_entity.id
_entity.type
_entity.pdbx_description
1 polymer ?
#
loop_
_entity_poly.entity_id
_entity_poly.type
_entity_poly.pdbx_seq_one_letter_code
_entity_poly.pdbx_strand_id
1 'polypeptide(L)' 'MRVTVHLPDDLGEALAAAARSDRRSLSSLVAEAVAWFLLERRRRALGERVLQRAGRARLSPDALQALHDGRHDRRP' A
#
# COMPACT_ATOMS: atom_id res chain seq x y z
N MET A 1 2.82 -19.42 -14.89
CA MET A 1 3.31 -18.32 -15.77
C MET A 1 4.77 -18.08 -15.45
N ARG A 2 5.67 -18.14 -16.44
CA ARG A 2 7.11 -17.89 -16.26
C ARG A 2 7.43 -16.51 -16.83
N VAL A 3 8.07 -15.66 -16.03
CA VAL A 3 8.51 -14.32 -16.45
C VAL A 3 10.02 -14.28 -16.32
N THR A 4 10.69 -13.86 -17.38
CA THR A 4 12.13 -13.62 -17.39
C THR A 4 12.35 -12.12 -17.26
N VAL A 5 13.18 -11.71 -16.32
CA VAL A 5 13.52 -10.30 -16.07
C VAL A 5 15.03 -10.15 -16.05
N HIS A 6 15.52 -9.03 -16.55
CA HIS A 6 16.90 -8.64 -16.37
C HIS A 6 17.02 -7.87 -15.06
N LEU A 7 17.92 -8.32 -14.18
CA LEU A 7 18.25 -7.66 -12.92
C LEU A 7 19.70 -7.21 -12.98
N PRO A 8 20.03 -6.03 -12.42
CA PRO A 8 21.41 -5.67 -12.12
C PRO A 8 22.10 -6.78 -11.29
N ASP A 9 23.37 -7.04 -11.57
CA ASP A 9 24.11 -8.16 -10.97
C ASP A 9 24.18 -8.06 -9.44
N ASP A 10 24.44 -6.86 -8.93
CA ASP A 10 24.47 -6.55 -7.49
C ASP A 10 23.15 -6.88 -6.78
N LEU A 11 22.02 -6.54 -7.42
CA LEU A 11 20.70 -6.87 -6.91
C LEU A 11 20.43 -8.38 -6.97
N GLY A 12 20.88 -9.05 -8.03
CA GLY A 12 20.77 -10.50 -8.18
C GLY A 12 21.50 -11.25 -7.07
N GLU A 13 22.73 -10.84 -6.76
CA GLU A 13 23.54 -11.40 -5.68
C GLU A 13 22.92 -11.17 -4.30
N ALA A 14 22.42 -9.96 -4.03
CA ALA A 14 21.75 -9.62 -2.78
C ALA A 14 20.49 -10.48 -2.55
N LEU A 15 19.65 -10.64 -3.59
CA LEU A 15 18.46 -11.48 -3.51
C LEU A 15 18.81 -12.96 -3.32
N ALA A 16 19.86 -13.45 -3.97
CA ALA A 16 20.33 -14.82 -3.79
C ALA A 16 20.90 -15.06 -2.38
N ALA A 17 21.58 -14.08 -1.79
CA ALA A 17 22.03 -14.12 -0.40
C ALA A 17 20.84 -14.18 0.57
N ALA A 18 19.84 -13.30 0.39
CA ALA A 18 18.63 -13.29 1.22
C ALA A 18 17.80 -14.58 1.10
N ALA A 19 17.66 -15.13 -0.11
CA ALA A 19 16.95 -16.40 -0.30
C ALA A 19 17.64 -17.56 0.43
N ARG A 20 18.99 -17.57 0.43
CA ARG A 20 19.79 -18.55 1.17
C ARG A 20 19.65 -18.40 2.68
N SER A 21 19.68 -17.18 3.23
CA SER A 21 19.49 -16.96 4.67
C SER A 21 18.14 -17.47 5.14
N ASP A 22 17.11 -17.26 4.32
CA ASP A 22 15.73 -17.60 4.64
C ASP A 22 15.39 -19.07 4.33
N ARG A 23 16.35 -19.84 3.78
CA ARG A 23 16.17 -21.24 3.31
C ARG A 23 15.03 -21.39 2.29
N ARG A 24 14.91 -20.42 1.39
CA ARG A 24 13.88 -20.37 0.35
C ARG A 24 14.50 -20.35 -1.04
N SER A 25 13.71 -20.72 -2.04
CA SER A 25 14.13 -20.51 -3.43
C SER A 25 14.10 -19.01 -3.78
N LEU A 26 15.06 -18.59 -4.59
CA LEU A 26 15.11 -17.21 -5.11
C LEU A 26 13.80 -16.80 -5.78
N SER A 27 13.20 -17.70 -6.56
CA SER A 27 11.93 -17.45 -7.23
C SER A 27 10.76 -17.25 -6.26
N SER A 28 10.72 -18.00 -5.15
CA SER A 28 9.68 -17.83 -4.12
C SER A 28 9.81 -16.49 -3.42
N LEU A 29 11.03 -16.11 -3.03
CA LEU A 29 11.30 -14.84 -2.37
C LEU A 29 10.96 -13.65 -3.29
N VAL A 30 11.39 -13.70 -4.55
CA VAL A 30 11.10 -12.66 -5.53
C VAL A 30 9.60 -12.55 -5.80
N ALA A 31 8.90 -13.67 -5.96
CA ALA A 31 7.45 -13.66 -6.18
C ALA A 31 6.69 -13.00 -5.01
N GLU A 32 7.09 -13.31 -3.78
CA GLU A 32 6.50 -12.70 -2.59
C GLU A 32 6.80 -11.19 -2.52
N ALA A 33 8.06 -10.78 -2.73
CA ALA A 33 8.44 -9.38 -2.71
C ALA A 33 7.66 -8.56 -3.75
N VAL A 34 7.49 -9.10 -4.97
CA VAL A 34 6.70 -8.47 -6.03
C VAL A 34 5.22 -8.38 -5.65
N ALA A 35 4.65 -9.43 -5.06
CA ALA A 35 3.27 -9.43 -4.60
C ALA A 35 3.03 -8.34 -3.54
N TRP A 36 3.94 -8.22 -2.56
CA TRP A 36 3.91 -7.17 -1.55
C TRP A 36 3.99 -5.78 -2.16
N PHE A 37 4.93 -5.56 -3.08
CA PHE A 37 5.07 -4.28 -3.77
C PHE A 37 3.80 -3.88 -4.53
N LEU A 38 3.20 -4.81 -5.27
CA LEU A 38 1.98 -4.56 -6.03
C LEU A 38 0.80 -4.23 -5.12
N LEU A 39 0.67 -4.95 -4.00
CA LEU A 39 -0.37 -4.69 -3.01
C LEU A 39 -0.22 -3.29 -2.41
N GLU A 40 1.00 -2.93 -2.00
CA GLU A 40 1.31 -1.63 -1.42
C GLU A 40 1.07 -0.49 -2.42
N ARG A 41 1.50 -0.67 -3.67
CA ARG A 41 1.24 0.28 -4.76
C ARG A 41 -0.25 0.52 -4.96
N ARG A 42 -1.07 -0.53 -4.91
CA ARG A 42 -2.54 -0.41 -5.01
C ARG A 42 -3.14 0.35 -3.83
N ARG A 43 -2.68 0.09 -2.61
CA ARG A 43 -3.12 0.82 -1.41
C ARG A 43 -2.82 2.31 -1.51
N ARG A 44 -1.60 2.68 -1.93
CA ARG A 44 -1.21 4.08 -2.12
C ARG A 44 -2.07 4.78 -3.18
N ALA A 45 -2.24 4.15 -4.34
CA ALA A 45 -3.08 4.68 -5.40
C ALA A 45 -4.57 4.83 -5.01
N LEU A 46 -5.05 4.00 -4.07
CA LEU A 46 -6.39 4.15 -3.50
C LEU A 46 -6.44 5.35 -2.54
N GLY A 47 -5.46 5.47 -1.65
CA GLY A 47 -5.34 6.60 -0.72
C GLY A 47 -5.30 7.94 -1.45
N GLU A 48 -4.50 8.04 -2.51
CA GLU A 48 -4.43 9.24 -3.37
C GLU A 48 -5.78 9.57 -4.00
N ARG A 49 -6.50 8.57 -4.51
CA ARG A 49 -7.85 8.76 -5.07
C ARG A 49 -8.85 9.24 -4.02
N VAL A 50 -8.78 8.70 -2.81
CA VAL A 50 -9.62 9.14 -1.69
C VAL A 50 -9.30 10.59 -1.33
N LEU A 51 -8.03 10.95 -1.21
CA LEU A 51 -7.60 12.32 -0.93
C LEU A 51 -8.04 13.30 -2.02
N GLN A 52 -7.89 12.93 -3.30
CA GLN A 52 -8.39 13.75 -4.42
C GLN A 52 -9.91 13.95 -4.36
N ARG A 53 -10.67 12.93 -3.95
CA ARG A 53 -12.12 13.04 -3.78
C ARG A 53 -12.49 13.86 -2.54
N ALA A 54 -11.79 13.68 -1.43
CA ALA A 54 -11.99 14.45 -0.20
C ALA A 54 -11.70 15.94 -0.42
N GLY A 55 -10.60 16.28 -1.11
CA GLY A 55 -10.29 17.66 -1.50
C GLY A 55 -11.27 18.27 -2.52
N ARG A 56 -12.07 17.44 -3.20
CA ARG A 56 -13.16 17.87 -4.11
C ARG A 56 -14.54 17.83 -3.44
N ALA A 57 -14.67 17.24 -2.27
CA ALA A 57 -15.92 17.20 -1.55
C ALA A 57 -16.19 18.62 -1.02
N ARG A 58 -17.30 19.22 -1.46
CA ARG A 58 -17.79 20.47 -0.85
C ARG A 58 -18.28 20.11 0.55
N LEU A 59 -17.44 20.38 1.54
CA LEU A 59 -17.87 20.36 2.93
C LEU A 59 -18.79 21.57 3.14
N SER A 60 -19.93 21.34 3.79
CA SER A 60 -20.75 22.45 4.29
C SER A 60 -19.88 23.29 5.24
N PRO A 61 -19.97 24.63 5.22
CA PRO A 61 -19.32 25.48 6.23
C PRO A 61 -19.61 25.02 7.66
N ASP A 62 -20.79 24.45 7.88
CA ASP A 62 -21.28 24.00 9.19
C ASP A 62 -20.92 22.53 9.49
N ALA A 63 -20.17 21.84 8.63
CA ALA A 63 -19.86 20.41 8.77
C ALA A 63 -19.12 20.09 10.08
N LEU A 64 -18.30 21.03 10.56
CA LEU A 64 -17.62 20.90 11.85
C LEU A 64 -18.60 21.01 13.02
N GLN A 65 -19.54 21.95 12.95
CA GLN A 65 -20.58 22.15 13.97
C GLN A 65 -21.49 20.91 14.06
N ALA A 66 -21.95 20.39 12.92
CA ALA A 66 -22.76 19.18 12.87
C ALA A 66 -22.05 17.93 13.45
N LEU A 67 -20.72 17.83 13.30
CA LEU A 67 -19.92 16.78 13.93
C LEU A 67 -19.80 16.95 15.45
N HIS A 68 -19.74 18.18 15.94
CA HIS A 68 -19.74 18.46 17.38
C HIS A 68 -21.11 18.16 18.00
N ASP A 69 -22.19 18.62 17.37
CA ASP A 69 -23.56 18.42 17.84
C ASP A 69 -23.90 16.92 17.87
N GLY A 70 -23.57 16.17 16.80
CA GLY A 70 -23.78 14.73 16.76
C GLY A 70 -22.92 13.91 17.74
N ARG A 71 -21.78 14.45 18.23
CA ARG A 71 -21.01 13.83 19.32
C ARG A 71 -21.60 14.11 20.69
N HIS A 72 -22.28 15.25 20.85
CA HIS A 72 -22.96 15.63 22.09
C HIS A 72 -24.35 15.00 22.23
N ASP A 73 -25.01 14.67 21.13
CA ASP A 73 -26.30 13.94 21.09
C ASP A 73 -26.20 12.45 21.46
N ARG A 74 -24.99 11.93 21.70
CA ARG A 74 -24.78 10.64 22.37
C ARG A 74 -24.45 10.84 23.85
N ARG A 75 -25.41 11.34 24.61
CA ARG A 75 -25.57 10.99 26.02
C ARG A 75 -26.92 10.27 26.18
N PRO A 76 -27.00 9.24 27.05
CA PRO A 76 -28.18 8.40 27.21
C PRO A 76 -29.41 9.17 27.69
#